data_AF-A0A3D4WKJ5-F1
#
_entry.id   AF-A0A3D4WKJ5-F1
#
_cell.length_a   1.000
_cell.length_b   1.000
_cell.length_c   1.000
_cell.angle_alpha   90.00
_cell.angle_beta   90.00
_cell.angle_gamma   90.00
#
_symmetry.space_group_name_H-M   'P 1'
#
loop_
_entity.id
_entity.type
_entity.pdbx_description
1 polymer ?
#
loop_
_entity_poly.entity_id
_entity_poly.type
_entity_poly.pdbx_seq_one_letter_code
_entity_poly.pdbx_strand_id
1 'polypeptide(L)'
;MLLLAGEAGSGKTRFVGELACHPLLAGQTVQIRVIEDAQRPDVIDSEAMAYLAGVEQPSLIITYRPEEMTPQRLAALVNEVRAPVTVVELVLEPLEAVEVAEFAAARLGFPVLAEVVDVLLAQTGGVPRALEEALDLLPGSAAPLTARAVEHALASAPVPPVTRYGVHTRLSRLSADALSVAELAAAAGAPMPEDLLAAVCGWDAERLCQALADGISGSVLFESPGGYRLRHAMAERVIHESVPGPRRRRLHALLAQALVAAGDPLPHERIAGHYRQAAQFDSWRRHAELGAEQAAATGEVLRAVRLLRDVLAWPGLEREDLSRLALRFGATAEYASGHLRAVEILRGLVDDPGLPAPIRGELRLNLGLLLVNQGADAEAGEPEIIRAIPDLAHRPELRARAMSALAVPGCSGRPLHDNLAWLSRTEEIADQVTDP
;
A
#
# COMPACT_ATOMS: atom_id res chain seq x y z
N MET A 1 -39.55 9.60 -15.45
CA MET A 1 -38.54 10.24 -14.58
C MET A 1 -37.44 9.24 -14.31
N LEU A 2 -36.19 9.63 -14.50
CA LEU A 2 -35.00 8.84 -14.18
C LEU A 2 -34.32 9.45 -12.94
N LEU A 3 -34.19 8.67 -11.88
CA LEU A 3 -33.35 9.00 -10.74
C LEU A 3 -31.99 8.35 -10.98
N LEU A 4 -30.95 9.15 -11.09
CA LEU A 4 -29.59 8.69 -11.29
C LEU A 4 -28.82 8.85 -9.98
N ALA A 5 -28.76 7.74 -9.24
CA ALA A 5 -28.10 7.68 -7.96
C ALA A 5 -26.65 7.24 -8.14
N GLY A 6 -25.75 7.75 -7.31
CA GLY A 6 -24.38 7.26 -7.26
C GLY A 6 -23.50 8.23 -6.51
N GLU A 7 -22.34 7.76 -6.10
CA GLU A 7 -21.42 8.59 -5.34
C GLU A 7 -20.79 9.75 -6.16
N ALA A 8 -20.08 10.65 -5.48
CA ALA A 8 -19.31 11.68 -6.16
C ALA A 8 -18.26 11.06 -7.11
N GLY A 9 -18.25 11.49 -8.37
CA GLY A 9 -17.30 11.00 -9.38
C GLY A 9 -17.70 9.73 -10.12
N SER A 10 -18.91 9.17 -9.88
CA SER A 10 -19.45 7.99 -10.59
C SER A 10 -19.80 8.22 -12.06
N GLY A 11 -19.63 9.45 -12.59
CA GLY A 11 -19.93 9.76 -13.98
C GLY A 11 -21.38 10.16 -14.27
N LYS A 12 -22.20 10.45 -13.25
CA LYS A 12 -23.61 10.89 -13.42
C LYS A 12 -23.80 11.99 -14.47
N THR A 13 -23.03 13.09 -14.36
CA THR A 13 -23.08 14.20 -15.33
C THR A 13 -22.67 13.77 -16.74
N ARG A 14 -21.69 12.86 -16.86
CA ARG A 14 -21.29 12.31 -18.16
C ARG A 14 -22.39 11.44 -18.77
N PHE A 15 -23.03 10.58 -17.98
CA PHE A 15 -24.17 9.78 -18.41
C PHE A 15 -25.30 10.66 -18.94
N VAL A 16 -25.63 11.75 -18.24
CA VAL A 16 -26.63 12.72 -18.71
C VAL A 16 -26.23 13.33 -20.06
N GLY A 17 -24.96 13.73 -20.22
CA GLY A 17 -24.44 14.28 -21.48
C GLY A 17 -24.47 13.28 -22.64
N GLU A 18 -24.09 12.02 -22.40
CA GLU A 18 -24.10 10.96 -23.41
C GLU A 18 -25.52 10.56 -23.81
N LEU A 19 -26.44 10.50 -22.84
CA LEU A 19 -27.85 10.23 -23.11
C LEU A 19 -28.45 11.31 -24.01
N ALA A 20 -28.13 12.59 -23.79
CA ALA A 20 -28.59 13.70 -24.64
C ALA A 20 -28.13 13.57 -26.10
N CYS A 21 -27.03 12.87 -26.36
CA CYS A 21 -26.45 12.65 -27.69
C CYS A 21 -26.74 11.24 -28.24
N HIS A 22 -27.58 10.45 -27.58
CA HIS A 22 -27.74 9.03 -27.91
C HIS A 22 -28.40 8.83 -29.30
N PRO A 23 -27.90 7.93 -30.18
CA PRO A 23 -28.42 7.73 -31.53
C PRO A 23 -29.92 7.38 -31.60
N LEU A 24 -30.45 6.71 -30.57
CA LEU A 24 -31.90 6.39 -30.49
C LEU A 24 -32.79 7.64 -30.35
N LEU A 25 -32.23 8.78 -29.93
CA LEU A 25 -32.93 10.06 -29.84
C LEU A 25 -32.74 10.91 -31.10
N ALA A 26 -31.93 10.46 -32.07
CA ALA A 26 -31.67 11.20 -33.30
C ALA A 26 -32.96 11.41 -34.11
N GLY A 27 -33.23 12.65 -34.51
CA GLY A 27 -34.42 13.01 -35.27
C GLY A 27 -35.70 13.19 -34.44
N GLN A 28 -35.65 13.01 -33.11
CA GLN A 28 -36.74 13.34 -32.19
C GLN A 28 -36.46 14.66 -31.47
N THR A 29 -37.49 15.48 -31.25
CA THR A 29 -37.38 16.65 -30.36
C THR A 29 -37.86 16.24 -28.97
N VAL A 30 -36.93 15.70 -28.16
CA VAL A 30 -37.20 15.34 -26.77
C VAL A 30 -36.59 16.40 -25.85
N GLN A 31 -37.41 17.09 -25.06
CA GLN A 31 -36.90 17.99 -24.03
C GLN A 31 -36.59 17.20 -22.76
N ILE A 32 -35.30 16.97 -22.49
CA ILE A 32 -34.82 16.38 -21.25
C ILE A 32 -34.50 17.50 -20.25
N ARG A 33 -35.13 17.46 -19.08
CA ARG A 33 -34.83 18.35 -17.95
C ARG A 33 -33.91 17.62 -16.97
N VAL A 34 -32.91 18.31 -16.46
CA VAL A 34 -31.91 17.73 -15.55
C VAL A 34 -31.86 18.56 -14.28
N ILE A 35 -32.01 17.89 -13.13
CA ILE A 35 -31.69 18.44 -11.81
C ILE A 35 -30.41 17.76 -11.36
N GLU A 36 -29.33 18.51 -11.24
CA GLU A 36 -28.04 17.98 -10.79
C GLU A 36 -27.86 18.14 -9.28
N ASP A 37 -27.34 17.11 -8.62
CA ASP A 37 -26.99 17.13 -7.20
C ASP A 37 -28.17 17.50 -6.27
N ALA A 38 -29.32 16.86 -6.48
CA ALA A 38 -30.58 17.07 -5.75
C ALA A 38 -30.51 16.99 -4.22
N GLN A 39 -29.48 16.34 -3.66
CA GLN A 39 -29.23 16.31 -2.20
C GLN A 39 -29.01 17.71 -1.60
N ARG A 40 -28.51 18.65 -2.42
CA ARG A 40 -28.17 20.00 -2.02
C ARG A 40 -29.44 20.83 -1.72
N PRO A 41 -29.60 21.38 -0.50
CA PRO A 41 -30.79 22.13 -0.12
C PRO A 41 -31.06 23.36 -1.00
N ASP A 42 -30.01 23.97 -1.54
CA ASP A 42 -30.07 25.14 -2.43
C ASP A 42 -30.46 24.80 -3.87
N VAL A 43 -30.33 23.54 -4.28
CA VAL A 43 -30.74 23.07 -5.62
C VAL A 43 -32.23 22.77 -5.67
N ILE A 44 -32.80 22.31 -4.55
CA ILE A 44 -34.22 21.98 -4.42
C ILE A 44 -34.85 22.97 -3.46
N ASP A 45 -34.99 24.20 -3.94
CA ASP A 45 -35.70 25.27 -3.25
C ASP A 45 -37.17 25.35 -3.69
N SER A 46 -37.93 26.29 -3.11
CA SER A 46 -39.34 26.48 -3.45
C SER A 46 -39.59 26.79 -4.93
N GLU A 47 -38.62 27.39 -5.63
CA GLU A 47 -38.74 27.74 -7.05
C GLU A 47 -38.53 26.50 -7.94
N ALA A 48 -37.52 25.68 -7.61
CA ALA A 48 -37.31 24.38 -8.25
C ALA A 48 -38.52 23.44 -8.04
N MET A 49 -39.10 23.44 -6.85
CA MET A 49 -40.31 22.64 -6.55
C MET A 49 -41.54 23.14 -7.32
N ALA A 50 -41.74 24.45 -7.40
CA ALA A 50 -42.82 25.04 -8.21
C ALA A 50 -42.63 24.75 -9.71
N TYR A 51 -41.38 24.77 -10.19
CA TYR A 51 -41.03 24.40 -11.55
C TYR A 51 -41.34 22.93 -11.85
N LEU A 52 -41.00 22.02 -10.94
CA LEU A 52 -41.31 20.58 -11.05
C LEU A 52 -42.82 20.31 -11.07
N ALA A 53 -43.59 21.03 -10.24
CA ALA A 53 -45.04 20.89 -10.15
C ALA A 53 -45.78 21.32 -11.43
N GLY A 54 -45.16 22.17 -12.27
CA GLY A 54 -45.71 22.66 -13.53
C GLY A 54 -45.42 21.79 -14.75
N VAL A 55 -44.70 20.67 -14.62
CA VAL A 55 -44.28 19.85 -15.78
C VAL A 55 -45.37 18.85 -16.19
N GLU A 56 -46.00 19.09 -17.35
CA GLU A 56 -47.09 18.23 -17.86
C GLU A 56 -46.60 16.96 -18.60
N GLN A 57 -45.39 16.95 -19.15
CA GLN A 57 -44.77 15.79 -19.84
C GLN A 57 -43.26 15.66 -19.54
N PRO A 58 -42.85 15.03 -18.43
CA PRO A 58 -41.46 15.06 -17.98
C PRO A 58 -40.61 13.90 -18.51
N SER A 59 -39.73 14.19 -19.47
CA SER A 59 -38.42 13.53 -19.51
C SER A 59 -37.51 14.24 -18.50
N LEU A 60 -37.64 13.86 -17.23
CA LEU A 60 -36.87 14.42 -16.11
C LEU A 60 -35.79 13.45 -15.66
N ILE A 61 -34.56 13.94 -15.48
CA ILE A 61 -33.45 13.24 -14.87
C ILE A 61 -33.05 13.98 -13.60
N ILE A 62 -32.95 13.26 -12.48
CA ILE A 62 -32.50 13.81 -11.21
C ILE A 62 -31.25 13.06 -10.81
N THR A 63 -30.12 13.75 -10.71
CA THR A 63 -28.89 13.15 -10.20
C THR A 63 -28.78 13.41 -8.71
N TYR A 64 -28.39 12.40 -7.94
CA TYR A 64 -28.20 12.57 -6.51
C TYR A 64 -27.17 11.60 -5.92
N ARG A 65 -26.76 11.89 -4.68
CA ARG A 65 -25.86 11.05 -3.88
C ARG A 65 -26.64 10.30 -2.81
N PRO A 66 -26.68 8.95 -2.84
CA PRO A 66 -27.43 8.14 -1.87
C PRO A 66 -27.07 8.47 -0.43
N GLU A 67 -25.79 8.68 -0.15
CA GLU A 67 -25.28 8.94 1.21
C GLU A 67 -25.66 10.32 1.75
N GLU A 68 -26.15 11.22 0.89
CA GLU A 68 -26.54 12.58 1.24
C GLU A 68 -28.06 12.82 1.12
N MET A 69 -28.80 11.80 0.70
CA MET A 69 -30.23 11.90 0.41
C MET A 69 -31.02 10.95 1.31
N THR A 70 -31.86 11.50 2.18
CA THR A 70 -32.76 10.67 2.99
C THR A 70 -33.91 10.13 2.15
N PRO A 71 -34.41 8.92 2.43
CA PRO A 71 -35.58 8.37 1.74
C PRO A 71 -36.80 9.31 1.78
N GLN A 72 -36.98 10.05 2.88
CA GLN A 72 -38.07 11.00 3.05
C GLN A 72 -37.93 12.22 2.12
N ARG A 73 -36.71 12.75 1.96
CA ARG A 73 -36.46 13.86 1.04
C ARG A 73 -36.60 13.43 -0.42
N LEU A 74 -36.11 12.24 -0.77
CA LEU A 74 -36.28 11.68 -2.11
C LEU A 74 -37.76 11.45 -2.43
N ALA A 75 -38.52 10.86 -1.50
CA ALA A 75 -39.96 10.67 -1.66
C ALA A 75 -40.71 12.00 -1.81
N ALA A 76 -40.35 13.02 -1.02
CA ALA A 76 -40.94 14.35 -1.15
C ALA A 76 -40.72 14.94 -2.55
N LEU A 77 -39.49 14.82 -3.09
CA LEU A 77 -39.15 15.28 -4.43
C LEU A 77 -39.96 14.55 -5.52
N VAL A 78 -40.06 13.22 -5.42
CA VAL A 78 -40.81 12.39 -6.37
C VAL A 78 -42.30 12.74 -6.35
N ASN A 79 -42.87 12.96 -5.16
CA ASN A 79 -44.29 13.27 -4.98
C ASN A 79 -44.71 14.65 -5.51
N GLU A 80 -43.76 15.55 -5.75
CA GLU A 80 -44.03 16.91 -6.23
C GLU A 80 -44.20 16.98 -7.76
N VAL A 81 -43.79 15.92 -8.46
CA VAL A 81 -44.13 15.70 -9.86
C VAL A 81 -45.59 15.24 -9.96
N ARG A 82 -46.50 16.19 -10.23
CA ARG A 82 -47.96 15.93 -10.26
C ARG A 82 -48.44 15.18 -11.50
N ALA A 83 -47.61 15.05 -12.53
CA ALA A 83 -47.91 14.30 -13.74
C ALA A 83 -47.77 12.78 -13.51
N PRO A 84 -48.55 11.93 -14.21
CA PRO A 84 -48.35 10.48 -14.17
C PRO A 84 -46.99 10.13 -14.80
N VAL A 85 -46.03 9.77 -13.95
CA VAL A 85 -44.66 9.43 -14.36
C VAL A 85 -44.27 8.03 -13.93
N THR A 86 -43.65 7.27 -14.84
CA THR A 86 -42.88 6.10 -14.45
C THR A 86 -41.57 6.57 -13.84
N VAL A 87 -41.28 6.14 -12.61
CA VAL A 87 -40.01 6.39 -11.94
C VAL A 87 -39.11 5.19 -12.16
N VAL A 88 -37.95 5.44 -12.76
CA VAL A 88 -36.87 4.45 -12.88
C VAL A 88 -35.71 4.98 -12.07
N GLU A 89 -35.21 4.18 -11.14
CA GLU A 89 -34.00 4.48 -10.40
C GLU A 89 -32.85 3.65 -10.95
N LEU A 90 -31.76 4.32 -11.31
CA LEU A 90 -30.54 3.72 -11.79
C LEU A 90 -29.41 4.11 -10.84
N VAL A 91 -28.86 3.11 -10.16
CA VAL A 91 -27.73 3.28 -9.25
C VAL A 91 -26.45 3.00 -10.03
N LEU A 92 -25.59 4.01 -10.13
CA LEU A 92 -24.25 3.87 -10.69
C LEU A 92 -23.31 3.36 -9.60
N GLU A 93 -23.05 2.07 -9.66
CA GLU A 93 -22.05 1.40 -8.83
C GLU A 93 -20.62 1.75 -9.28
N PRO A 94 -19.62 1.58 -8.41
CA PRO A 94 -18.22 1.72 -8.79
C PRO A 94 -17.84 0.70 -9.86
N LEU A 95 -16.87 1.07 -10.70
CA LEU A 95 -16.40 0.20 -11.79
C LEU A 95 -15.78 -1.08 -11.22
N GLU A 96 -16.19 -2.22 -11.78
CA GLU A 96 -15.60 -3.52 -11.49
C GLU A 96 -14.29 -3.73 -12.26
N ALA A 97 -13.56 -4.82 -11.97
CA ALA A 97 -12.25 -5.09 -12.56
C ALA A 97 -12.24 -5.06 -14.10
N VAL A 98 -13.27 -5.62 -14.74
CA VAL A 98 -13.39 -5.62 -16.20
C VAL A 98 -13.56 -4.20 -16.72
N GLU A 99 -14.44 -3.41 -16.11
CA GLU A 99 -14.72 -2.04 -16.52
C GLU A 99 -13.53 -1.10 -16.25
N VAL A 100 -12.78 -1.33 -15.17
CA VAL A 100 -11.52 -0.62 -14.88
C VAL A 100 -10.47 -0.95 -15.94
N ALA A 101 -10.34 -2.21 -16.34
CA ALA A 101 -9.42 -2.62 -17.39
C ALA A 101 -9.75 -1.95 -18.74
N GLU A 102 -11.04 -1.92 -19.10
CA GLU A 102 -11.53 -1.26 -20.32
C GLU A 102 -11.30 0.25 -20.27
N PHE A 103 -11.63 0.90 -19.15
CA PHE A 103 -11.44 2.33 -18.94
C PHE A 103 -9.95 2.70 -19.05
N ALA A 104 -9.09 1.96 -18.34
CA ALA A 104 -7.65 2.19 -18.37
C ALA A 104 -7.06 1.95 -19.76
N ALA A 105 -7.48 0.89 -20.47
CA ALA A 105 -7.02 0.59 -21.80
C ALA A 105 -7.43 1.67 -22.82
N ALA A 106 -8.67 2.15 -22.76
CA ALA A 106 -9.16 3.23 -23.60
C ALA A 106 -8.39 4.55 -23.37
N ARG A 107 -8.00 4.82 -22.12
CA ARG A 107 -7.28 6.03 -21.73
C ARG A 107 -5.78 5.98 -22.08
N LEU A 108 -5.14 4.83 -21.87
CA LEU A 108 -3.71 4.63 -22.09
C LEU A 108 -3.38 4.25 -23.54
N GLY A 109 -4.35 3.74 -24.30
CA GLY A 109 -4.17 3.29 -25.68
C GLY A 109 -3.60 1.87 -25.82
N PHE A 110 -3.49 1.12 -24.72
CA PHE A 110 -3.02 -0.27 -24.71
C PHE A 110 -3.66 -1.06 -23.54
N PRO A 111 -3.81 -2.40 -23.66
CA PRO A 111 -4.35 -3.23 -22.59
C PRO A 111 -3.50 -3.19 -21.32
N VAL A 112 -4.16 -3.19 -20.16
CA VAL A 112 -3.52 -3.30 -18.84
C VAL A 112 -3.55 -4.73 -18.33
N LEU A 113 -2.50 -5.13 -17.60
CA LEU A 113 -2.43 -6.46 -16.96
C LEU A 113 -3.38 -6.52 -15.76
N ALA A 114 -3.90 -7.72 -15.45
CA ALA A 114 -4.81 -7.93 -14.31
C ALA A 114 -4.23 -7.41 -12.98
N GLU A 115 -2.94 -7.65 -12.73
CA GLU A 115 -2.25 -7.13 -11.55
C GLU A 115 -2.23 -5.59 -11.46
N VAL A 116 -2.22 -4.88 -12.60
CA VAL A 116 -2.33 -3.42 -12.63
C VAL A 116 -3.76 -2.97 -12.33
N VAL A 117 -4.76 -3.71 -12.85
CA VAL A 117 -6.18 -3.47 -12.55
C VAL A 117 -6.43 -3.59 -11.05
N ASP A 118 -5.87 -4.60 -10.39
CA ASP A 118 -5.98 -4.79 -8.95
C ASP A 118 -5.42 -3.60 -8.16
N VAL A 119 -4.25 -3.07 -8.58
CA VAL A 119 -3.69 -1.84 -7.97
C VAL A 119 -4.61 -0.65 -8.20
N LEU A 120 -5.09 -0.43 -9.42
CA LEU A 120 -5.98 0.69 -9.73
C LEU A 120 -7.29 0.61 -8.93
N LEU A 121 -7.90 -0.58 -8.84
CA LEU A 121 -9.09 -0.83 -8.02
C LEU A 121 -8.82 -0.54 -6.54
N ALA A 122 -7.73 -1.05 -5.98
CA ALA A 122 -7.38 -0.82 -4.59
C ALA A 122 -7.16 0.68 -4.27
N GLN A 123 -6.58 1.42 -5.20
CA GLN A 123 -6.27 2.85 -5.03
C GLN A 123 -7.51 3.74 -5.18
N THR A 124 -8.38 3.41 -6.14
CA THR A 124 -9.46 4.29 -6.61
C THR A 124 -10.83 3.84 -6.14
N GLY A 125 -10.98 2.60 -5.69
CA GLY A 125 -12.27 2.01 -5.32
C GLY A 125 -13.21 1.84 -6.51
N GLY A 126 -12.70 1.85 -7.75
CA GLY A 126 -13.52 1.82 -8.95
C GLY A 126 -14.23 3.13 -9.25
N VAL A 127 -13.96 4.22 -8.52
CA VAL A 127 -14.58 5.52 -8.81
C VAL A 127 -14.03 6.06 -10.13
N PRO A 128 -14.85 6.24 -11.20
CA PRO A 128 -14.37 6.67 -12.51
C PRO A 128 -13.50 7.93 -12.46
N ARG A 129 -13.91 8.94 -11.67
CA ARG A 129 -13.12 10.17 -11.52
C ARG A 129 -11.78 9.95 -10.82
N ALA A 130 -11.74 9.14 -9.76
CA ALA A 130 -10.48 8.84 -9.08
C ALA A 130 -9.55 7.99 -9.96
N LEU A 131 -10.12 7.09 -10.76
CA LEU A 131 -9.41 6.29 -11.76
C LEU A 131 -8.79 7.17 -12.84
N GLU A 132 -9.54 8.12 -13.39
CA GLU A 132 -9.03 9.10 -14.34
C GLU A 132 -7.83 9.87 -13.76
N GLU A 133 -7.98 10.41 -12.54
CA GLU A 133 -6.92 11.16 -11.89
C GLU A 133 -5.70 10.28 -11.52
N ALA A 134 -5.90 9.01 -11.17
CA ALA A 134 -4.82 8.06 -10.95
C ALA A 134 -4.02 7.78 -12.23
N LEU A 135 -4.72 7.58 -13.36
CA LEU A 135 -4.09 7.32 -14.66
C LEU A 135 -3.28 8.53 -15.13
N ASP A 136 -3.77 9.76 -14.90
CA ASP A 136 -3.07 11.00 -15.23
C ASP A 136 -1.75 11.19 -14.41
N LEU A 137 -1.59 10.49 -13.28
CA LEU A 137 -0.35 10.49 -12.48
C LEU A 137 0.68 9.47 -12.96
N LEU A 138 0.31 8.54 -13.83
CA LEU A 138 1.23 7.53 -14.32
C LEU A 138 2.18 8.15 -15.35
N PRO A 139 3.47 7.77 -15.33
CA PRO A 139 4.41 8.25 -16.32
C PRO A 139 3.97 7.81 -17.71
N GLY A 140 3.84 8.76 -18.64
CA GLY A 140 3.57 8.44 -20.05
C GLY A 140 4.72 7.62 -20.62
N SER A 141 4.49 6.34 -20.88
CA SER A 141 5.51 5.43 -21.42
C SER A 141 4.86 4.42 -22.35
N ALA A 142 5.51 4.17 -23.49
CA ALA A 142 5.13 3.19 -24.51
C ALA A 142 5.39 1.72 -24.09
N ALA A 143 5.77 1.48 -22.83
CA ALA A 143 5.99 0.14 -22.29
C ALA A 143 4.82 -0.30 -21.39
N PRO A 144 4.51 -1.60 -21.34
CA PRO A 144 3.45 -2.11 -20.48
C PRO A 144 3.75 -1.79 -19.01
N LEU A 145 2.75 -1.25 -18.33
CA LEU A 145 2.80 -0.93 -16.91
C LEU A 145 2.89 -2.23 -16.10
N THR A 146 3.74 -2.24 -15.08
CA THR A 146 3.77 -3.31 -14.06
C THR A 146 3.05 -2.85 -12.81
N ALA A 147 2.44 -3.77 -12.06
CA ALA A 147 1.74 -3.45 -10.82
C ALA A 147 2.62 -2.64 -9.85
N ARG A 148 3.88 -3.06 -9.68
CA ARG A 148 4.86 -2.40 -8.81
C ARG A 148 5.18 -0.96 -9.25
N ALA A 149 5.29 -0.71 -10.56
CA ALA A 149 5.57 0.64 -11.06
C ALA A 149 4.38 1.58 -10.82
N VAL A 150 3.16 1.09 -11.04
CA VAL A 150 1.92 1.83 -10.79
C VAL A 150 1.76 2.12 -9.30
N GLU A 151 1.93 1.11 -8.44
CA GLU A 151 1.88 1.28 -6.99
C GLU A 151 2.88 2.33 -6.51
N HIS A 152 4.13 2.26 -6.99
CA HIS A 152 5.17 3.24 -6.63
C HIS A 152 4.84 4.65 -7.11
N ALA A 153 4.36 4.80 -8.34
CA ALA A 153 4.00 6.10 -8.92
C ALA A 153 2.86 6.75 -8.12
N LEU A 154 1.79 5.99 -7.86
CA LEU A 154 0.63 6.47 -7.12
C LEU A 154 0.98 6.78 -5.66
N ALA A 155 1.78 5.93 -4.99
CA ALA A 155 2.21 6.16 -3.62
C ALA A 155 3.07 7.43 -3.47
N SER A 156 3.85 7.78 -4.49
CA SER A 156 4.77 8.93 -4.45
C SER A 156 4.11 10.23 -4.90
N ALA A 157 3.04 10.16 -5.69
CA ALA A 157 2.31 11.32 -6.18
C ALA A 157 1.39 11.92 -5.10
N PRO A 158 1.19 13.25 -5.08
CA PRO A 158 0.19 13.86 -4.22
C PRO A 158 -1.21 13.40 -4.61
N VAL A 159 -2.09 13.20 -3.62
CA VAL A 159 -3.48 12.85 -3.93
C VAL A 159 -4.13 13.99 -4.75
N PRO A 160 -4.82 13.67 -5.86
CA PRO A 160 -5.47 14.65 -6.72
C PRO A 160 -6.50 15.54 -5.99
N PRO A 161 -6.67 16.82 -6.39
CA PRO A 161 -7.53 17.77 -5.69
C PRO A 161 -9.01 17.37 -5.59
N VAL A 162 -9.61 16.79 -6.64
CA VAL A 162 -11.04 16.44 -6.63
C VAL A 162 -11.29 15.30 -5.67
N THR A 163 -10.47 14.25 -5.73
CA THR A 163 -10.48 13.15 -4.76
C THR A 163 -10.31 13.68 -3.33
N ARG A 164 -9.33 14.56 -3.09
CA ARG A 164 -9.12 15.19 -1.78
C ARG A 164 -10.34 15.99 -1.30
N TYR A 165 -10.94 16.81 -2.16
CA TYR A 165 -12.13 17.60 -1.84
C TYR A 165 -13.34 16.72 -1.50
N GLY A 166 -13.57 15.65 -2.27
CA GLY A 166 -14.64 14.70 -2.03
C GLY A 166 -14.53 14.03 -0.66
N VAL A 167 -13.32 13.62 -0.27
CA VAL A 167 -13.05 13.04 1.05
C VAL A 167 -13.30 14.06 2.17
N HIS A 168 -12.74 15.27 2.08
CA HIS A 168 -12.96 16.30 3.12
C HIS A 168 -14.43 16.69 3.29
N THR A 169 -15.19 16.74 2.19
CA THR A 169 -16.62 17.00 2.24
C THR A 169 -17.35 15.93 3.07
N ARG A 170 -17.02 14.65 2.89
CA ARG A 170 -17.60 13.55 3.68
C ARG A 170 -17.19 13.64 5.15
N LEU A 171 -15.90 13.87 5.43
CA LEU A 171 -15.40 14.02 6.80
C LEU A 171 -16.08 15.17 7.56
N SER A 172 -16.39 16.27 6.89
CA SER A 172 -17.02 17.46 7.52
C SER A 172 -18.42 17.20 8.09
N ARG A 173 -19.05 16.09 7.71
CA ARG A 173 -20.40 15.69 8.14
C ARG A 173 -20.39 14.62 9.22
N LEU A 174 -19.23 14.02 9.48
CA LEU A 174 -19.12 12.99 10.50
C LEU A 174 -19.23 13.58 11.90
N SER A 175 -19.77 12.78 12.82
CA SER A 175 -19.62 13.06 14.26
C SER A 175 -18.14 13.02 14.65
N ALA A 176 -17.78 13.66 15.77
CA ALA A 176 -16.41 13.68 16.26
C ALA A 176 -15.87 12.26 16.55
N ASP A 177 -16.75 11.35 16.95
CA ASP A 177 -16.41 9.96 17.22
C ASP A 177 -16.20 9.18 15.91
N ALA A 178 -17.09 9.31 14.93
CA ALA A 178 -16.92 8.71 13.60
C ALA A 178 -15.65 9.21 12.89
N LEU A 179 -15.35 10.51 13.00
CA LEU A 179 -14.10 11.08 12.49
C LEU A 179 -12.88 10.44 13.17
N SER A 180 -12.92 10.25 14.49
CA SER A 180 -11.83 9.61 15.22
C SER A 180 -11.61 8.15 14.79
N VAL A 181 -12.68 7.41 14.50
CA VAL A 181 -12.59 6.04 13.94
C VAL A 181 -12.03 6.07 12.51
N ALA A 182 -12.44 7.02 11.67
CA ALA A 182 -11.91 7.17 10.31
C ALA A 182 -10.41 7.50 10.30
N GLU A 183 -9.95 8.40 11.18
CA GLU A 183 -8.52 8.70 11.36
C GLU A 183 -7.72 7.49 11.85
N LEU A 184 -8.30 6.69 12.74
CA LEU A 184 -7.69 5.47 13.25
C LEU A 184 -7.57 4.39 12.15
N ALA A 185 -8.64 4.16 11.39
CA ALA A 185 -8.64 3.28 10.23
C ALA A 185 -7.60 3.76 9.19
N ALA A 186 -7.47 5.08 9.00
CA ALA A 186 -6.48 5.65 8.10
C ALA A 186 -5.04 5.39 8.55
N ALA A 187 -4.79 5.44 9.87
CA ALA A 187 -3.48 5.11 10.44
C ALA A 187 -3.19 3.60 10.45
N ALA A 188 -4.21 2.75 10.48
CA ALA A 188 -4.05 1.31 10.47
C ALA A 188 -3.70 0.75 9.10
N GLY A 189 -4.25 1.32 8.03
CA GLY A 189 -4.02 0.91 6.64
C GLY A 189 -4.45 -0.52 6.29
N ALA A 190 -5.38 -1.06 7.09
CA ALA A 190 -5.94 -2.40 6.93
C ALA A 190 -7.31 -2.46 7.61
N PRO A 191 -8.17 -3.43 7.26
CA PRO A 191 -9.41 -3.67 7.98
C PRO A 191 -9.16 -3.80 9.50
N MET A 192 -10.00 -3.14 10.28
CA MET A 192 -9.91 -3.10 11.72
C MET A 192 -11.11 -3.81 12.37
N PRO A 193 -10.89 -4.92 13.10
CA PRO A 193 -11.96 -5.55 13.86
C PRO A 193 -12.43 -4.63 14.99
N GLU A 194 -13.69 -4.79 15.37
CA GLU A 194 -14.34 -3.96 16.40
C GLU A 194 -13.59 -4.00 17.73
N ASP A 195 -13.12 -5.17 18.17
CA ASP A 195 -12.35 -5.32 19.41
C ASP A 195 -11.05 -4.50 19.40
N LEU A 196 -10.38 -4.41 18.25
CA LEU A 196 -9.15 -3.61 18.12
C LEU A 196 -9.47 -2.10 18.12
N LEU A 197 -10.56 -1.70 17.48
CA LEU A 197 -11.05 -0.31 17.53
C LEU A 197 -11.42 0.09 18.96
N ALA A 198 -12.17 -0.76 19.67
CA ALA A 198 -12.56 -0.56 21.06
C ALA A 198 -11.33 -0.43 21.97
N ALA A 199 -10.35 -1.32 21.80
CA ALA A 199 -9.11 -1.32 22.58
C ALA A 199 -8.28 -0.04 22.35
N VAL A 200 -8.18 0.45 21.12
CA VAL A 200 -7.41 1.67 20.81
C VAL A 200 -8.14 2.94 21.25
N CYS A 201 -9.46 3.01 21.05
CA CYS A 201 -10.26 4.16 21.43
C CYS A 201 -10.53 4.25 22.93
N GLY A 202 -10.50 3.11 23.64
CA GLY A 202 -10.92 3.00 25.03
C GLY A 202 -12.41 3.28 25.22
N TRP A 203 -13.23 2.89 24.24
CA TRP A 203 -14.68 3.11 24.24
C TRP A 203 -15.44 1.85 24.61
N ASP A 204 -16.64 2.03 25.15
CA ASP A 204 -17.61 0.94 25.25
C ASP A 204 -18.22 0.59 23.89
N ALA A 205 -18.89 -0.56 23.83
CA ALA A 205 -19.46 -1.10 22.59
C ALA A 205 -20.56 -0.19 22.01
N GLU A 206 -21.37 0.46 22.86
CA GLU A 206 -22.47 1.30 22.40
C GLU A 206 -21.96 2.56 21.68
N ARG A 207 -20.98 3.24 22.28
CA ARG A 207 -20.34 4.40 21.65
C ARG A 207 -19.62 4.04 20.36
N LEU A 208 -18.90 2.91 20.34
CA LEU A 208 -18.21 2.46 19.13
C LEU A 208 -19.20 2.10 18.01
N CYS A 209 -20.28 1.39 18.34
CA CYS A 209 -21.34 1.05 17.41
C CYS A 209 -21.95 2.29 16.76
N GLN A 210 -22.26 3.34 17.56
CA GLN A 210 -22.77 4.60 17.01
C GLN A 210 -21.75 5.29 16.10
N ALA A 211 -20.47 5.34 16.48
CA ALA A 211 -19.41 5.93 15.66
C ALA A 211 -19.22 5.20 14.33
N LEU A 212 -19.31 3.87 14.34
CA LEU A 212 -19.25 3.03 13.15
C LEU A 212 -20.47 3.26 12.25
N ALA A 213 -21.68 3.26 12.82
CA ALA A 213 -22.92 3.51 12.10
C ALA A 213 -22.92 4.89 11.41
N ASP A 214 -22.44 5.92 12.11
CA ASP A 214 -22.27 7.28 11.58
C ASP A 214 -21.26 7.30 10.43
N GLY A 215 -20.11 6.63 10.58
CA GLY A 215 -19.07 6.55 9.55
C GLY A 215 -19.49 5.78 8.29
N ILE A 216 -20.30 4.73 8.45
CA ILE A 216 -20.91 3.96 7.35
C ILE A 216 -21.98 4.80 6.65
N SER A 217 -22.87 5.42 7.41
CA SER A 217 -23.91 6.31 6.87
C SER A 217 -23.31 7.48 6.09
N GLY A 218 -22.18 8.03 6.55
CA GLY A 218 -21.41 9.05 5.85
C GLY A 218 -20.57 8.55 4.67
N SER A 219 -20.61 7.24 4.35
CA SER A 219 -19.84 6.60 3.27
C SER A 219 -18.33 6.85 3.35
N VAL A 220 -17.79 6.86 4.58
CA VAL A 220 -16.36 6.92 4.87
C VAL A 220 -15.83 5.55 5.29
N LEU A 221 -16.56 4.87 6.17
CA LEU A 221 -16.25 3.52 6.63
C LEU A 221 -17.08 2.48 5.88
N PHE A 222 -16.49 1.32 5.65
CA PHE A 222 -17.10 0.21 4.95
C PHE A 222 -16.80 -1.09 5.68
N GLU A 223 -17.79 -1.98 5.70
CA GLU A 223 -17.63 -3.34 6.20
C GLU A 223 -16.80 -4.17 5.22
N SER A 224 -15.94 -5.03 5.77
CA SER A 224 -15.05 -5.90 5.02
C SER A 224 -14.76 -7.17 5.82
N PRO A 225 -14.37 -8.28 5.16
CA PRO A 225 -13.77 -9.40 5.89
C PRO A 225 -12.60 -8.91 6.76
N GLY A 226 -12.68 -9.14 8.07
CA GLY A 226 -11.69 -8.68 9.04
C GLY A 226 -12.01 -7.34 9.72
N GLY A 227 -13.15 -6.71 9.42
CA GLY A 227 -13.69 -5.57 10.15
C GLY A 227 -13.95 -4.35 9.28
N TYR A 228 -13.77 -3.16 9.86
CA TYR A 228 -14.10 -1.89 9.21
C TYR A 228 -12.87 -1.30 8.52
N ARG A 229 -13.06 -0.77 7.32
CA ARG A 229 -11.99 -0.14 6.53
C ARG A 229 -12.47 1.15 5.87
N LEU A 230 -11.51 1.91 5.37
CA LEU A 230 -11.79 3.00 4.45
C LEU A 230 -12.00 2.46 3.03
N ARG A 231 -12.73 3.23 2.24
CA ARG A 231 -13.22 2.79 0.94
C ARG A 231 -12.13 2.36 -0.04
N HIS A 232 -11.07 3.15 -0.15
CA HIS A 232 -9.97 2.93 -1.07
C HIS A 232 -8.70 3.65 -0.58
N ALA A 233 -7.53 3.24 -1.07
CA ALA A 233 -6.24 3.70 -0.52
C ALA A 233 -6.00 5.21 -0.71
N MET A 234 -6.54 5.84 -1.76
CA MET A 234 -6.46 7.30 -1.87
C MET A 234 -7.26 8.03 -0.77
N ALA A 235 -8.43 7.52 -0.37
CA ALA A 235 -9.20 8.12 0.72
C ALA A 235 -8.48 7.97 2.06
N GLU A 236 -7.90 6.79 2.30
CA GLU A 236 -7.02 6.53 3.44
C GLU A 236 -5.89 7.55 3.53
N ARG A 237 -5.17 7.77 2.43
CA ARG A 237 -4.08 8.74 2.38
C ARG A 237 -4.55 10.16 2.66
N VAL A 238 -5.67 10.59 2.08
CA VAL A 238 -6.21 11.94 2.35
C VAL A 238 -6.52 12.11 3.83
N ILE A 239 -7.17 11.12 4.45
CA ILE A 239 -7.50 11.18 5.88
C ILE A 239 -6.21 11.19 6.71
N HIS A 240 -5.28 10.26 6.47
CA HIS A 240 -4.01 10.16 7.19
C HIS A 240 -3.13 11.41 7.08
N GLU A 241 -3.04 11.98 5.88
CA GLU A 241 -2.30 13.22 5.62
C GLU A 241 -2.95 14.44 6.29
N SER A 242 -4.29 14.43 6.47
CA SER A 242 -5.02 15.50 7.16
C SER A 242 -4.86 15.48 8.68
N VAL A 243 -4.49 14.35 9.27
CA VAL A 243 -4.25 14.24 10.72
C VAL A 243 -2.97 15.00 11.10
N PRO A 244 -3.03 15.96 12.04
CA PRO A 244 -1.84 16.67 12.50
C PRO A 244 -0.76 15.71 13.03
N GLY A 245 0.50 15.99 12.69
CA GLY A 245 1.65 15.11 12.99
C GLY A 245 1.72 14.56 14.42
N PRO A 246 1.52 15.36 15.49
CA PRO A 246 1.50 14.86 16.87
C PRO A 246 0.39 13.84 17.14
N ARG A 247 -0.82 14.09 16.62
CA ARG A 247 -1.97 13.17 16.75
C ARG A 247 -1.72 11.89 15.96
N ARG A 248 -1.19 12.00 14.74
CA ARG A 248 -0.84 10.86 13.89
C ARG A 248 0.19 9.93 14.55
N ARG A 249 1.25 10.50 15.15
CA ARG A 249 2.23 9.71 15.92
C ARG A 249 1.59 8.97 17.09
N ARG A 250 0.67 9.64 17.82
CA ARG A 250 -0.06 9.02 18.93
C ARG A 250 -0.95 7.86 18.47
N LEU A 251 -1.68 8.03 17.36
CA LEU A 251 -2.51 6.96 16.80
C LEU A 251 -1.69 5.72 16.46
N HIS A 252 -0.54 5.90 15.78
CA HIS A 252 0.35 4.78 15.48
C HIS A 252 0.93 4.12 16.74
N ALA A 253 1.27 4.89 17.79
CA ALA A 253 1.71 4.32 19.06
C ALA A 253 0.62 3.43 19.69
N LEU A 254 -0.63 3.91 19.71
CA LEU A 254 -1.75 3.16 20.25
C LEU A 254 -2.06 1.90 19.43
N LEU A 255 -2.01 1.99 18.11
CA LEU A 255 -2.17 0.83 17.21
C LEU A 255 -1.10 -0.23 17.48
N ALA A 256 0.18 0.17 17.60
CA ALA A 256 1.27 -0.75 17.90
C ALA A 256 1.05 -1.44 19.26
N GLN A 257 0.67 -0.68 20.29
CA GLN A 257 0.39 -1.21 21.63
C GLN A 257 -0.79 -2.18 21.63
N ALA A 258 -1.87 -1.85 20.94
CA ALA A 258 -3.05 -2.70 20.86
C ALA A 258 -2.76 -4.01 20.10
N LEU A 259 -1.96 -3.96 19.02
CA LEU A 259 -1.50 -5.17 18.33
C LEU A 259 -0.60 -6.05 19.20
N VAL A 260 0.25 -5.46 20.05
CA VAL A 260 1.05 -6.21 21.02
C VAL A 260 0.16 -6.84 22.09
N ALA A 261 -0.84 -6.11 22.58
CA ALA A 261 -1.77 -6.58 23.59
C ALA A 261 -2.72 -7.69 23.09
N ALA A 262 -3.01 -7.73 21.79
CA ALA A 262 -3.85 -8.76 21.18
C ALA A 262 -3.28 -10.18 21.28
N GLY A 263 -1.96 -10.31 21.51
CA GLY A 263 -1.30 -11.59 21.77
C GLY A 263 -0.88 -12.36 20.52
N ASP A 264 -0.37 -13.57 20.72
CA ASP A 264 0.28 -14.37 19.69
C ASP A 264 -0.71 -14.99 18.66
N PRO A 265 -0.30 -15.14 17.40
CA PRO A 265 1.00 -14.74 16.84
C PRO A 265 1.09 -13.23 16.59
N LEU A 266 2.17 -12.60 17.06
CA LEU A 266 2.37 -11.16 16.86
C LEU A 266 2.74 -10.83 15.39
N PRO A 267 2.03 -9.88 14.75
CA PRO A 267 2.37 -9.39 13.41
C PRO A 267 3.53 -8.39 13.50
N HIS A 268 4.74 -8.88 13.76
CA HIS A 268 5.90 -8.04 14.09
C HIS A 268 6.21 -6.95 13.06
N GLU A 269 6.11 -7.22 11.75
CA GLU A 269 6.30 -6.19 10.72
C GLU A 269 5.27 -5.05 10.81
N ARG A 270 3.99 -5.38 11.02
CA ARG A 270 2.92 -4.38 11.14
C ARG A 270 3.13 -3.53 12.40
N ILE A 271 3.49 -4.18 13.51
CA ILE A 271 3.83 -3.50 14.76
C ILE A 271 5.04 -2.57 14.57
N ALA A 272 6.09 -3.06 13.89
CA ALA A 272 7.28 -2.27 13.56
C ALA A 272 6.92 -1.05 12.72
N GLY A 273 6.09 -1.21 11.68
CA GLY A 273 5.62 -0.11 10.84
C GLY A 273 4.94 1.00 11.65
N HIS A 274 4.06 0.64 12.59
CA HIS A 274 3.41 1.61 13.46
C HIS A 274 4.39 2.27 14.44
N TYR A 275 5.29 1.53 15.08
CA TYR A 275 6.31 2.15 15.95
C TYR A 275 7.24 3.10 15.19
N ARG A 276 7.57 2.80 13.92
CA ARG A 276 8.35 3.71 13.06
C ARG A 276 7.60 5.02 12.82
N GLN A 277 6.32 4.94 12.45
CA GLN A 277 5.48 6.12 12.24
C GLN A 277 5.21 6.90 13.54
N ALA A 278 5.26 6.23 14.69
CA ALA A 278 5.20 6.86 16.02
C ALA A 278 6.53 7.48 16.49
N ALA A 279 7.62 7.30 15.73
CA ALA A 279 8.99 7.67 16.11
C ALA A 279 9.47 7.00 17.42
N GLN A 280 9.03 5.77 17.69
CA GLN A 280 9.50 4.93 18.80
C GLN A 280 10.54 3.94 18.28
N PHE A 281 11.77 4.41 18.10
CA PHE A 281 12.80 3.70 17.33
C PHE A 281 13.25 2.38 17.96
N ASP A 282 13.37 2.29 19.29
CA ASP A 282 13.76 1.05 19.96
C ASP A 282 12.73 -0.06 19.76
N SER A 283 11.45 0.28 19.95
CA SER A 283 10.34 -0.64 19.71
C SER A 283 10.22 -1.02 18.23
N TRP A 284 10.36 -0.05 17.33
CA TRP A 284 10.39 -0.31 15.88
C TRP A 284 11.49 -1.30 15.53
N ARG A 285 12.72 -1.05 15.97
CA ARG A 285 13.88 -1.88 15.68
C ARG A 285 13.67 -3.29 16.20
N ARG A 286 13.30 -3.44 17.46
CA ARG A 286 13.02 -4.76 18.07
C ARG A 286 11.99 -5.55 17.27
N HIS A 287 10.88 -4.93 16.91
CA HIS A 287 9.84 -5.61 16.13
C HIS A 287 10.24 -5.85 14.66
N ALA A 288 11.04 -4.97 14.05
CA ALA A 288 11.56 -5.20 12.70
C ALA A 288 12.53 -6.39 12.66
N GLU A 289 13.39 -6.52 13.68
CA GLU A 289 14.29 -7.66 13.84
C GLU A 289 13.52 -8.98 14.01
N LEU A 290 12.54 -9.02 14.91
CA LEU A 290 11.69 -10.20 15.12
C LEU A 290 10.86 -10.53 13.87
N GLY A 291 10.34 -9.52 13.17
CA GLY A 291 9.64 -9.71 11.90
C GLY A 291 10.56 -10.30 10.82
N ALA A 292 11.84 -9.90 10.80
CA ALA A 292 12.82 -10.49 9.91
C ALA A 292 13.16 -11.95 10.30
N GLU A 293 13.13 -12.32 11.59
CA GLU A 293 13.30 -13.72 12.03
C GLU A 293 12.16 -14.57 11.51
N GLN A 294 10.92 -14.11 11.75
CA GLN A 294 9.72 -14.80 11.29
C GLN A 294 9.72 -14.99 9.78
N ALA A 295 10.00 -13.92 9.02
CA ALA A 295 10.06 -14.00 7.55
C ALA A 295 11.17 -14.94 7.07
N ALA A 296 12.35 -14.93 7.70
CA ALA A 296 13.42 -15.86 7.33
C ALA A 296 13.02 -17.31 7.65
N ALA A 297 12.39 -17.56 8.80
CA ALA A 297 11.93 -18.89 9.21
C ALA A 297 10.85 -19.48 8.28
N THR A 298 10.03 -18.63 7.63
CA THR A 298 9.04 -19.06 6.64
C THR A 298 9.56 -19.06 5.19
N GLY A 299 10.84 -18.76 4.98
CA GLY A 299 11.46 -18.73 3.65
C GLY A 299 11.19 -17.45 2.85
N GLU A 300 10.58 -16.42 3.46
CA GLU A 300 10.33 -15.11 2.85
C GLU A 300 11.59 -14.22 2.90
N VAL A 301 12.70 -14.70 2.32
CA VAL A 301 14.04 -14.08 2.43
C VAL A 301 14.04 -12.61 2.02
N LEU A 302 13.38 -12.26 0.90
CA LEU A 302 13.30 -10.87 0.44
C LEU A 302 12.60 -9.94 1.44
N ARG A 303 11.63 -10.45 2.19
CA ARG A 303 10.92 -9.69 3.23
C ARG A 303 11.81 -9.48 4.44
N ALA A 304 12.54 -10.51 4.88
CA ALA A 304 13.54 -10.40 5.95
C ALA A 304 14.66 -9.38 5.60
N VAL A 305 15.20 -9.44 4.39
CA VAL A 305 16.21 -8.49 3.89
C VAL A 305 15.69 -7.04 3.90
N ARG A 306 14.43 -6.81 3.48
CA ARG A 306 13.82 -5.47 3.51
C ARG A 306 13.73 -4.90 4.93
N LEU A 307 13.27 -5.71 5.89
CA LEU A 307 13.13 -5.29 7.29
C LEU A 307 14.48 -4.94 7.92
N LEU A 308 15.49 -5.79 7.73
CA LEU A 308 16.85 -5.57 8.25
C LEU A 308 17.52 -4.35 7.61
N ARG A 309 17.37 -4.17 6.29
CA ARG A 309 17.88 -2.98 5.59
C ARG A 309 17.34 -1.70 6.22
N ASP A 310 16.03 -1.64 6.45
CA ASP A 310 15.39 -0.42 6.94
C ASP A 310 15.93 -0.02 8.32
N VAL A 311 16.25 -0.99 9.17
CA VAL A 311 16.91 -0.77 10.45
C VAL A 311 18.37 -0.34 10.27
N LEU A 312 19.14 -1.00 9.39
CA LEU A 312 20.54 -0.67 9.12
C LEU A 312 20.73 0.74 8.53
N ALA A 313 19.72 1.26 7.82
CA ALA A 313 19.74 2.62 7.29
C ALA A 313 19.48 3.70 8.36
N TRP A 314 19.16 3.32 9.61
CA TRP A 314 18.89 4.28 10.68
C TRP A 314 20.19 4.88 11.25
N PRO A 315 20.37 6.22 11.21
CA PRO A 315 21.61 6.84 11.68
C PRO A 315 21.87 6.71 13.18
N GLY A 316 20.83 6.48 13.98
CA GLY A 316 20.92 6.38 15.45
C GLY A 316 21.22 4.97 15.96
N LEU A 317 21.67 4.06 15.10
CA LEU A 317 21.98 2.69 15.48
C LEU A 317 23.32 2.62 16.23
N GLU A 318 23.34 1.99 17.41
CA GLU A 318 24.57 1.77 18.17
C GLU A 318 25.53 0.80 17.46
N ARG A 319 26.84 0.92 17.69
CA ARG A 319 27.87 0.14 16.96
C ARG A 319 27.76 -1.36 17.20
N GLU A 320 27.36 -1.77 18.40
CA GLU A 320 27.14 -3.17 18.74
C GLU A 320 25.94 -3.74 17.96
N ASP A 321 24.82 -3.02 17.98
CA ASP A 321 23.63 -3.39 17.22
C ASP A 321 23.87 -3.39 15.71
N LEU A 322 24.59 -2.40 15.17
CA LEU A 322 25.00 -2.36 13.77
C LEU A 322 25.80 -3.61 13.39
N SER A 323 26.76 -4.02 14.22
CA SER A 323 27.60 -5.20 13.94
C SER A 323 26.74 -6.47 13.90
N ARG A 324 25.90 -6.67 14.93
CA ARG A 324 25.00 -7.83 15.03
C ARG A 324 24.02 -7.89 13.86
N LEU A 325 23.42 -6.76 13.49
CA LEU A 325 22.44 -6.69 12.41
C LEU A 325 23.06 -6.80 11.03
N ALA A 326 24.27 -6.26 10.84
CA ALA A 326 25.01 -6.42 9.60
C ALA A 326 25.29 -7.89 9.31
N LEU A 327 25.80 -8.63 10.31
CA LEU A 327 26.04 -10.08 10.17
C LEU A 327 24.77 -10.82 9.76
N ARG A 328 23.68 -10.54 10.46
CA ARG A 328 22.39 -11.18 10.19
C ARG A 328 21.83 -10.83 8.82
N PHE A 329 21.98 -9.58 8.39
CA PHE A 329 21.65 -9.15 7.04
C PHE A 329 22.46 -9.90 6.00
N GLY A 330 23.79 -10.01 6.17
CA GLY A 330 24.67 -10.73 5.25
C GLY A 330 24.30 -12.21 5.11
N ALA A 331 24.07 -12.89 6.23
CA ALA A 331 23.64 -14.29 6.23
C ALA A 331 22.27 -14.49 5.54
N THR A 332 21.34 -13.55 5.74
CA THR A 332 20.01 -13.62 5.10
C THR A 332 20.08 -13.29 3.60
N ALA A 333 20.91 -12.30 3.23
CA ALA A 333 21.04 -11.81 1.86
C ALA A 333 21.69 -12.82 0.92
N GLU A 334 22.57 -13.69 1.43
CA GLU A 334 23.23 -14.73 0.63
C GLU A 334 22.23 -15.60 -0.15
N TYR A 335 21.04 -15.84 0.42
CA TYR A 335 20.00 -16.71 -0.15
C TYR A 335 18.89 -15.94 -0.89
N ALA A 336 18.98 -14.61 -1.00
CA ALA A 336 17.92 -13.78 -1.56
C ALA A 336 18.05 -13.64 -3.09
N SER A 337 17.09 -14.16 -3.86
CA SER A 337 16.99 -13.92 -5.31
C SER A 337 16.49 -12.49 -5.57
N GLY A 338 17.38 -11.54 -5.91
CA GLY A 338 17.06 -10.11 -6.04
C GLY A 338 18.19 -9.15 -5.59
N HIS A 339 19.36 -9.28 -6.21
CA HIS A 339 20.68 -9.06 -5.61
C HIS A 339 21.18 -7.61 -5.54
N LEU A 340 20.73 -6.72 -6.45
CA LEU A 340 21.39 -5.42 -6.64
C LEU A 340 21.43 -4.56 -5.36
N ARG A 341 20.29 -4.46 -4.67
CA ARG A 341 20.17 -3.62 -3.47
C ARG A 341 20.84 -4.24 -2.25
N ALA A 342 20.87 -5.57 -2.15
CA ALA A 342 21.59 -6.26 -1.09
C ALA A 342 23.11 -6.13 -1.26
N VAL A 343 23.59 -6.23 -2.49
CA VAL A 343 25.00 -5.98 -2.86
C VAL A 343 25.43 -4.55 -2.52
N GLU A 344 24.61 -3.54 -2.85
CA GLU A 344 24.89 -2.14 -2.49
C GLU A 344 25.07 -1.94 -0.98
N ILE A 345 24.18 -2.52 -0.17
CA ILE A 345 24.25 -2.42 1.29
C ILE A 345 25.47 -3.17 1.83
N LEU A 346 25.73 -4.39 1.35
CA LEU A 346 26.89 -5.18 1.78
C LEU A 346 28.21 -4.49 1.43
N ARG A 347 28.33 -3.89 0.24
CA ARG A 347 29.50 -3.07 -0.12
C ARG A 347 29.70 -1.93 0.87
N GLY A 348 28.64 -1.17 1.16
CA GLY A 348 28.70 -0.07 2.13
C GLY A 348 29.09 -0.52 3.54
N LEU A 349 28.60 -1.68 3.99
CA LEU A 349 28.96 -2.24 5.30
C LEU A 349 30.41 -2.75 5.33
N VAL A 350 30.85 -3.45 4.29
CA VAL A 350 32.24 -3.95 4.18
C VAL A 350 33.25 -2.80 4.17
N ASP A 351 32.88 -1.65 3.61
CA ASP A 351 33.73 -0.45 3.56
C ASP A 351 33.63 0.42 4.83
N ASP A 352 32.75 0.11 5.80
CA ASP A 352 32.64 0.87 7.05
C ASP A 352 33.87 0.61 7.95
N PRO A 353 34.78 1.60 8.14
CA PRO A 353 35.97 1.42 8.96
C PRO A 353 35.66 1.20 10.44
N GLY A 354 34.47 1.60 10.90
CA GLY A 354 34.06 1.42 12.28
C GLY A 354 33.65 -0.01 12.61
N LEU A 355 33.41 -0.89 11.62
CA LEU A 355 33.04 -2.28 11.88
C LEU A 355 34.29 -3.08 12.25
N PRO A 356 34.27 -3.94 13.29
CA PRO A 356 35.43 -4.77 13.61
C PRO A 356 35.86 -5.64 12.43
N ALA A 357 37.17 -5.87 12.28
CA ALA A 357 37.71 -6.72 11.21
C ALA A 357 37.03 -8.11 11.13
N PRO A 358 36.81 -8.83 12.25
CA PRO A 358 36.04 -10.07 12.26
C PRO A 358 34.68 -9.99 11.55
N ILE A 359 33.93 -8.91 11.81
CA ILE A 359 32.60 -8.67 11.25
C ILE A 359 32.71 -8.39 9.76
N ARG A 360 33.62 -7.51 9.36
CA ARG A 360 33.85 -7.22 7.93
C ARG A 360 34.29 -8.46 7.16
N GLY A 361 35.08 -9.35 7.76
CA GLY A 361 35.47 -10.62 7.17
C GLY A 361 34.28 -11.49 6.80
N GLU A 362 33.33 -11.67 7.72
CA GLU A 362 32.11 -12.43 7.46
C GLU A 362 31.20 -11.76 6.43
N LEU A 363 31.07 -10.43 6.49
CA LEU A 363 30.32 -9.66 5.48
C LEU A 363 30.93 -9.75 4.09
N ARG A 364 32.26 -9.71 3.97
CA ARG A 364 32.99 -9.91 2.71
C ARG A 364 32.77 -11.29 2.13
N LEU A 365 32.78 -12.32 2.98
CA LEU A 365 32.47 -13.68 2.54
C LEU A 365 31.05 -13.75 1.98
N ASN A 366 30.05 -13.22 2.71
CA ASN A 366 28.66 -13.20 2.27
C ASN A 366 28.47 -12.42 0.95
N LEU A 367 29.11 -11.24 0.83
CA LEU A 367 29.11 -10.44 -0.40
C LEU A 367 29.74 -11.20 -1.57
N GLY A 368 30.91 -11.79 -1.36
CA GLY A 368 31.62 -12.54 -2.39
C GLY A 368 30.84 -13.76 -2.88
N LEU A 369 30.26 -14.54 -1.96
CA LEU A 369 29.41 -15.68 -2.30
C LEU A 369 28.15 -15.26 -3.03
N LEU A 370 27.52 -14.16 -2.62
CA LEU A 370 26.35 -13.60 -3.31
C LEU A 370 26.69 -13.20 -4.75
N LEU A 371 27.85 -12.56 -4.97
CA LEU A 371 28.32 -12.13 -6.28
C LEU A 371 28.67 -13.29 -7.22
N VAL A 372 29.30 -14.34 -6.68
CA VAL A 372 29.70 -15.55 -7.44
C VAL A 372 28.50 -16.45 -7.74
N ASN A 373 27.65 -16.74 -6.76
CA ASN A 373 26.60 -17.76 -6.88
C ASN A 373 25.37 -17.26 -7.64
N GLN A 374 25.03 -15.97 -7.54
CA GLN A 374 23.79 -15.43 -8.11
C GLN A 374 24.00 -14.65 -9.41
N GLY A 375 25.14 -14.84 -10.07
CA GLY A 375 25.42 -14.32 -11.42
C GLY A 375 25.48 -12.79 -11.53
N ALA A 376 25.75 -12.10 -10.42
CA ALA A 376 25.78 -10.63 -10.40
C ALA A 376 27.10 -10.09 -11.01
N ASP A 377 28.24 -10.64 -10.59
CA ASP A 377 29.58 -10.28 -11.09
C ASP A 377 30.63 -11.21 -10.44
N ALA A 378 30.92 -12.35 -11.06
CA ALA A 378 31.82 -13.32 -10.45
C ALA A 378 33.29 -12.84 -10.40
N GLU A 379 33.69 -11.95 -11.32
CA GLU A 379 34.99 -11.29 -11.31
C GLU A 379 35.13 -10.33 -10.12
N ALA A 380 34.04 -9.66 -9.71
CA ALA A 380 34.02 -8.83 -8.51
C ALA A 380 33.84 -9.61 -7.21
N GLY A 381 33.24 -10.80 -7.24
CA GLY A 381 32.98 -11.60 -6.05
C GLY A 381 34.22 -12.24 -5.44
N GLU A 382 35.10 -12.78 -6.29
CA GLU A 382 36.31 -13.48 -5.87
C GLU A 382 37.26 -12.62 -5.00
N PRO A 383 37.61 -11.37 -5.38
CA PRO A 383 38.49 -10.53 -4.58
C PRO A 383 37.95 -10.29 -3.17
N GLU A 384 36.64 -10.21 -3.00
CA GLU A 384 36.01 -10.06 -1.69
C GLU A 384 36.19 -11.32 -0.84
N ILE A 385 36.02 -12.52 -1.40
CA ILE A 385 36.26 -13.79 -0.70
C ILE A 385 37.73 -13.89 -0.25
N ILE A 386 38.69 -13.51 -1.11
CA ILE A 386 40.12 -13.54 -0.76
C ILE A 386 40.41 -12.57 0.40
N ARG A 387 39.84 -11.36 0.38
CA ARG A 387 40.00 -10.35 1.44
C ARG A 387 39.32 -10.73 2.75
N ALA A 388 38.33 -11.64 2.73
CA ALA A 388 37.67 -12.14 3.93
C ALA A 388 38.57 -13.08 4.77
N ILE A 389 39.38 -13.91 4.11
CA ILE A 389 40.16 -14.99 4.74
C ILE A 389 41.01 -14.55 5.95
N PRO A 390 41.83 -13.47 5.90
CA PRO A 390 42.64 -13.07 7.05
C PRO A 390 41.79 -12.60 8.24
N ASP A 391 40.66 -11.95 7.96
CA ASP A 391 39.73 -11.44 8.98
C ASP A 391 38.91 -12.58 9.65
N LEU A 392 38.84 -13.75 9.00
CA LEU A 392 38.14 -14.96 9.49
C LEU A 392 39.03 -15.92 10.29
N ALA A 393 40.24 -15.53 10.68
CA ALA A 393 41.16 -16.42 11.43
C ALA A 393 40.57 -16.99 12.74
N HIS A 394 39.62 -16.27 13.35
CA HIS A 394 38.94 -16.65 14.58
C HIS A 394 37.76 -17.62 14.39
N ARG A 395 37.36 -17.90 13.12
CA ARG A 395 36.24 -18.77 12.72
C ARG A 395 36.71 -19.74 11.63
N PRO A 396 37.40 -20.83 12.00
CA PRO A 396 37.96 -21.80 11.05
C PRO A 396 36.93 -22.33 10.05
N GLU A 397 35.67 -22.50 10.47
CA GLU A 397 34.57 -22.98 9.63
C GLU A 397 34.29 -22.02 8.46
N LEU A 398 34.16 -20.72 8.74
CA LEU A 398 33.92 -19.69 7.71
C LEU A 398 35.15 -19.49 6.83
N ARG A 399 36.34 -19.60 7.42
CA ARG A 399 37.62 -19.51 6.68
C ARG A 399 37.77 -20.68 5.71
N ALA A 400 37.44 -21.90 6.13
CA ALA A 400 37.42 -23.08 5.27
C ALA A 400 36.36 -22.94 4.17
N ARG A 401 35.16 -22.49 4.51
CA ARG A 401 34.10 -22.20 3.52
C ARG A 401 34.55 -21.21 2.45
N ALA A 402 35.23 -20.12 2.84
CA ALA A 402 35.79 -19.15 1.91
C ALA A 402 36.80 -19.79 0.94
N MET A 403 37.75 -20.58 1.46
CA MET A 403 38.76 -21.27 0.64
C MET A 403 38.13 -22.32 -0.28
N SER A 404 37.16 -23.09 0.21
CA SER A 404 36.41 -24.07 -0.58
C SER A 404 35.67 -23.43 -1.74
N ALA A 405 35.04 -22.25 -1.53
CA ALA A 405 34.39 -21.52 -2.60
C ALA A 405 35.38 -21.12 -3.71
N LEU A 406 36.62 -20.75 -3.35
CA LEU A 406 37.69 -20.44 -4.32
C LEU A 406 38.28 -21.68 -5.01
N ALA A 407 38.09 -22.87 -4.42
CA ALA A 407 38.55 -24.13 -5.00
C ALA A 407 37.63 -24.68 -6.10
N VAL A 408 36.40 -24.16 -6.25
CA VAL A 408 35.45 -24.63 -7.28
C VAL A 408 35.86 -24.11 -8.68
N PRO A 409 36.16 -25.00 -9.65
CA PRO A 409 36.50 -24.58 -11.01
C PRO A 409 35.29 -23.96 -11.72
N GLY A 410 35.54 -22.93 -12.53
CA GLY A 410 34.51 -22.31 -13.40
C GLY A 410 33.82 -21.07 -12.82
N CYS A 411 34.00 -20.76 -11.52
CA CYS A 411 33.42 -19.58 -10.90
C CYS A 411 34.08 -18.25 -11.32
N SER A 412 35.35 -18.24 -11.73
CA SER A 412 36.10 -16.98 -11.95
C SER A 412 37.13 -17.01 -13.09
N GLY A 413 37.10 -18.05 -13.94
CA GLY A 413 38.06 -18.18 -15.04
C GLY A 413 39.52 -18.41 -14.62
N ARG A 414 39.79 -18.66 -13.32
CA ARG A 414 41.13 -18.96 -12.82
C ARG A 414 41.70 -20.28 -13.36
N PRO A 415 43.04 -20.38 -13.53
CA PRO A 415 43.70 -21.64 -13.82
C PRO A 415 43.44 -22.70 -12.76
N LEU A 416 43.28 -23.96 -13.18
CA LEU A 416 43.05 -25.10 -12.29
C LEU A 416 44.09 -25.24 -11.15
N HIS A 417 45.34 -24.83 -11.39
CA HIS A 417 46.39 -24.90 -10.35
C HIS A 417 46.11 -23.96 -9.17
N ASP A 418 45.48 -22.81 -9.39
CA ASP A 418 45.09 -21.89 -8.31
C ASP A 418 43.93 -22.47 -7.49
N ASN A 419 42.98 -23.14 -8.14
CA ASN A 419 41.90 -23.84 -7.44
C ASN A 419 42.45 -24.96 -6.54
N LEU A 420 43.41 -25.76 -7.04
CA LEU A 420 44.06 -26.81 -6.26
C LEU A 420 44.88 -26.27 -5.08
N ALA A 421 45.50 -25.08 -5.24
CA ALA A 421 46.19 -24.42 -4.14
C ALA A 421 45.23 -23.99 -3.03
N TRP A 422 44.03 -23.50 -3.38
CA TRP A 422 42.99 -23.21 -2.39
C TRP A 422 42.45 -24.46 -1.71
N LEU A 423 42.24 -25.55 -2.46
CA LEU A 423 41.83 -26.84 -1.90
C LEU A 423 42.85 -27.34 -0.85
N SER A 424 44.14 -27.27 -1.17
CA SER A 424 45.22 -27.69 -0.25
C SER A 424 45.20 -26.85 1.05
N ARG A 425 44.98 -25.53 0.95
CA ARG A 425 44.87 -24.65 2.12
C ARG A 425 43.63 -24.92 2.97
N THR A 426 42.52 -25.34 2.36
CA THR A 426 41.33 -25.79 3.10
C THR A 426 41.66 -27.06 3.89
N GLU A 427 42.33 -28.03 3.27
CA GLU A 427 42.72 -29.31 3.92
C GLU A 427 43.65 -29.08 5.13
N GLU A 428 44.58 -28.12 5.04
CA GLU A 428 45.49 -27.75 6.15
C GLU A 428 44.77 -27.28 7.43
N ILE A 429 43.56 -26.74 7.31
CA ILE A 429 42.77 -26.24 8.44
C ILE A 429 41.58 -27.15 8.79
N ALA A 430 41.43 -28.29 8.12
CA ALA A 430 40.29 -29.19 8.28
C ALA A 430 40.14 -29.67 9.74
N ASP A 431 41.25 -29.98 10.41
CA ASP A 431 41.27 -30.43 11.82
C ASP A 431 40.82 -29.35 12.81
N GLN A 432 40.69 -28.09 12.37
CA GLN A 432 40.25 -26.95 13.19
C GLN A 432 38.75 -26.66 13.04
N VAL A 433 38.07 -27.31 12.09
CA VAL A 433 36.64 -27.14 11.80
C VAL A 433 35.85 -28.09 12.69
N THR A 434 34.93 -27.56 13.48
CA THR A 434 34.16 -28.37 14.46
C THR A 434 32.72 -28.69 14.03
N ASP A 435 32.24 -28.06 12.96
CA ASP A 435 30.91 -28.27 12.37
C ASP A 435 31.06 -29.15 11.10
N PRO A 436 30.34 -30.29 10.96
CA PRO A 436 30.52 -31.24 9.86
C PRO A 436 30.17 -30.73 8.47
#